data_AF-A0A0V0XE68-F1
#
_entry.id   AF-A0A0V0XE68-F1
#
_cell.length_a   1.000
_cell.length_b   1.000
_cell.length_c   1.000
_cell.angle_alpha   90.00
_cell.angle_beta   90.00
_cell.angle_gamma   90.00
#
_symmetry.space_group_name_H-M   'P 1'
#
loop_
_entity.id
_entity.type
_entity.pdbx_description
1 polymer ?
#
loop_
_entity_poly.entity_id
_entity_poly.type
_entity_poly.pdbx_seq_one_letter_code
_entity_poly.pdbx_strand_id
1 'polypeptide(L)'
;LFQLLNLQLHYNIQLAVDITVLLIKLPPSWPHSPRLWFAQAEAQFSLRHVSTSLTKYYYVIASLPDSVPPDVDDLLEPAGDAPYETLKRRLLERYSKSDDDRFNALMNSALAGDTNPSQLLQTMHRNCGKDLDPNTCFFKKLFLQRLPLNIQMILRTNTYANTEETANKADELTALSNNGSICTVKKENGDKALTLQERIEDIE
;
A
#
# COMPACT_ATOMS: atom_id res chain seq x y z
N LEU A 1 39.68 -32.00 -37.00
CA LEU A 1 39.14 -30.65 -37.29
C LEU A 1 37.61 -30.59 -37.07
N PHE A 2 36.79 -31.39 -37.77
CA PHE A 2 35.33 -31.40 -37.59
C PHE A 2 34.84 -31.71 -36.16
N GLN A 3 35.45 -32.67 -35.44
CA GLN A 3 35.06 -32.97 -34.06
C GLN A 3 35.35 -31.84 -33.07
N LEU A 4 36.45 -31.10 -33.26
CA LEU A 4 36.81 -29.95 -32.42
C LEU A 4 35.86 -28.78 -32.63
N LEU A 5 35.44 -28.54 -33.89
CA LEU A 5 34.51 -27.48 -34.25
C LEU A 5 33.10 -27.75 -33.68
N ASN A 6 32.65 -29.01 -33.68
CA ASN A 6 31.39 -29.41 -33.06
C ASN A 6 31.40 -29.30 -31.53
N LEU A 7 32.51 -29.63 -30.86
CA LEU A 7 32.65 -29.47 -29.41
C LEU A 7 32.63 -28.00 -29.01
N GLN A 8 33.27 -27.14 -29.80
CA GLN A 8 33.28 -25.70 -29.57
C GLN A 8 31.90 -25.07 -29.82
N LEU A 9 31.19 -25.50 -30.87
CA LEU A 9 29.79 -25.13 -31.10
C LEU A 9 28.88 -25.56 -29.94
N HIS A 10 29.01 -26.80 -29.45
CA HIS A 10 28.22 -27.28 -28.31
C HIS A 10 28.51 -26.47 -27.05
N TYR A 11 29.78 -26.17 -26.78
CA TYR A 11 30.19 -25.34 -25.65
C TYR A 11 29.62 -23.92 -25.75
N ASN A 12 29.68 -23.28 -26.93
CA ASN A 12 29.14 -21.94 -27.15
C ASN A 12 27.61 -21.91 -27.08
N ILE A 13 26.93 -22.93 -27.58
CA ILE A 13 25.47 -23.06 -27.48
C ILE A 13 25.09 -23.26 -26.01
N GLN A 14 25.81 -24.11 -25.27
CA GLN A 14 25.58 -24.31 -23.84
C GLN A 14 25.81 -23.02 -23.04
N LEU A 15 26.88 -22.28 -23.34
CA LEU A 15 27.15 -20.96 -22.75
C LEU A 15 26.06 -19.95 -23.10
N ALA A 16 25.60 -19.91 -24.35
CA ALA A 16 24.53 -19.02 -24.78
C ALA A 16 23.17 -19.39 -24.15
N VAL A 17 22.89 -20.68 -23.97
CA VAL A 17 21.70 -21.18 -23.26
C VAL A 17 21.77 -20.83 -21.78
N ASP A 18 22.93 -21.00 -21.13
CA ASP A 18 23.13 -20.56 -19.75
C ASP A 18 22.93 -19.05 -19.63
N ILE A 19 23.50 -18.24 -20.54
CA ILE A 19 23.34 -16.77 -20.54
C ILE A 19 21.88 -16.34 -20.78
N THR A 20 21.14 -17.04 -21.65
CA THR A 20 19.74 -16.72 -21.95
C THR A 20 18.77 -17.22 -20.88
N VAL A 21 19.08 -18.31 -20.18
CA VAL A 21 18.34 -18.80 -19.00
C VAL A 21 18.70 -17.98 -17.74
N LEU A 22 19.86 -17.31 -17.70
CA LEU A 22 20.29 -16.43 -16.61
C LEU A 22 19.66 -15.03 -16.63
N LEU A 23 18.84 -14.67 -17.62
CA LEU A 23 18.28 -13.32 -17.70
C LEU A 23 17.27 -13.10 -16.57
N ILE A 24 17.74 -12.52 -15.47
CA ILE A 24 16.88 -12.09 -14.37
C ILE A 24 16.04 -10.92 -14.87
N LYS A 25 14.78 -11.20 -15.19
CA LYS A 25 13.78 -10.16 -15.42
C LYS A 25 13.34 -9.62 -14.07
N LEU A 26 13.98 -8.53 -13.63
CA LEU A 26 13.52 -7.78 -12.48
C LEU A 26 12.19 -7.07 -12.79
N PRO A 27 11.32 -6.86 -11.79
CA PRO A 27 10.05 -6.17 -12.00
C PRO A 27 10.29 -4.73 -12.48
N PRO A 28 9.52 -4.22 -13.48
CA PRO A 28 9.81 -2.96 -14.16
C PRO A 28 9.42 -1.68 -13.39
N SER A 29 8.75 -1.73 -12.24
CA SER A 29 8.14 -0.52 -11.65
C SER A 29 8.44 -0.30 -10.17
N TRP A 30 8.79 0.95 -9.82
CA TRP A 30 8.83 1.50 -8.46
C TRP A 30 8.05 2.80 -8.31
N PRO A 31 6.81 2.75 -7.80
CA PRO A 31 6.13 4.00 -7.43
C PRO A 31 5.70 4.09 -5.96
N HIS A 32 5.60 2.99 -5.19
CA HIS A 32 4.97 3.05 -3.84
C HIS A 32 5.72 2.31 -2.72
N SER A 33 6.59 1.35 -3.03
CA SER A 33 7.37 0.64 -2.01
C SER A 33 8.71 0.15 -2.56
N PRO A 34 9.77 0.98 -2.45
CA PRO A 34 10.75 0.59 -1.48
C PRO A 34 11.51 -0.75 -1.55
N ARG A 35 12.01 -1.01 -0.36
CA ARG A 35 11.83 -2.23 0.41
C ARG A 35 11.17 -3.41 -0.29
N LEU A 36 9.89 -3.32 -0.73
CA LEU A 36 9.19 -4.48 -1.29
C LEU A 36 9.85 -4.97 -2.58
N TRP A 37 10.18 -4.09 -3.50
CA TRP A 37 10.81 -4.51 -4.74
C TRP A 37 12.24 -5.00 -4.52
N PHE A 38 13.00 -4.39 -3.61
CA PHE A 38 14.33 -4.93 -3.28
C PHE A 38 14.22 -6.36 -2.72
N ALA A 39 13.21 -6.62 -1.89
CA ALA A 39 12.95 -7.98 -1.41
C ALA A 39 12.59 -8.94 -2.57
N GLN A 40 11.81 -8.49 -3.55
CA GLN A 40 11.50 -9.28 -4.75
C GLN A 40 12.75 -9.53 -5.62
N ALA A 41 13.58 -8.51 -5.84
CA ALA A 41 14.83 -8.63 -6.57
C ALA A 41 15.78 -9.63 -5.89
N GLU A 42 15.90 -9.56 -4.56
CA GLU A 42 16.72 -10.49 -3.77
C GLU A 42 16.22 -11.92 -3.82
N ALA A 43 14.90 -12.12 -3.81
CA ALA A 43 14.32 -13.43 -4.03
C ALA A 43 14.71 -13.99 -5.41
N GLN A 44 14.65 -13.16 -6.47
CA GLN A 44 15.06 -13.57 -7.82
C GLN A 44 16.57 -13.89 -7.91
N PHE A 45 17.42 -13.06 -7.30
CA PHE A 45 18.85 -13.34 -7.22
C PHE A 45 19.13 -14.67 -6.50
N SER A 46 18.40 -14.94 -5.42
CA SER A 46 18.55 -16.17 -4.64
C SER A 46 18.09 -17.40 -5.43
N LEU A 47 16.96 -17.33 -6.13
CA LEU A 47 16.43 -18.40 -6.97
C LEU A 47 17.32 -18.74 -8.18
N ARG A 48 18.14 -17.78 -8.62
CA ARG A 48 19.07 -17.92 -9.76
C ARG A 48 20.53 -18.06 -9.34
N HIS A 49 20.79 -18.21 -8.04
CA HIS A 49 22.14 -18.33 -7.47
C HIS A 49 23.08 -17.17 -7.85
N VAL A 50 22.55 -15.97 -8.07
CA VAL A 50 23.36 -14.76 -8.27
C VAL A 50 23.85 -14.27 -6.91
N SER A 51 25.09 -14.61 -6.57
CA SER A 51 25.73 -14.25 -5.30
C SER A 51 26.62 -13.02 -5.41
N THR A 52 27.22 -12.76 -6.57
CA THR A 52 28.17 -11.67 -6.79
C THR A 52 27.50 -10.30 -6.68
N SER A 53 28.00 -9.47 -5.76
CA SER A 53 27.49 -8.11 -5.51
C SER A 53 27.52 -7.25 -6.77
N LEU A 54 28.59 -7.31 -7.56
CA LEU A 54 28.72 -6.57 -8.81
C LEU A 54 27.67 -6.99 -9.87
N THR A 55 27.35 -8.28 -9.96
CA THR A 55 26.31 -8.76 -10.89
C THR A 55 24.93 -8.27 -10.48
N LYS A 56 24.60 -8.31 -9.18
CA LYS A 56 23.34 -7.76 -8.65
C LYS A 56 23.25 -6.25 -8.91
N TYR A 57 24.36 -5.53 -8.73
CA TYR A 57 24.44 -4.10 -9.01
C TYR A 57 24.03 -3.79 -10.46
N TYR A 58 24.62 -4.47 -11.45
CA TYR A 58 24.25 -4.25 -12.85
C TYR A 58 22.79 -4.57 -13.17
N TYR A 59 22.23 -5.64 -12.57
CA TYR A 59 20.80 -5.94 -12.71
C TYR A 59 19.91 -4.82 -12.14
N VAL A 60 20.26 -4.27 -10.98
CA VAL A 60 19.50 -3.15 -10.39
C VAL A 60 19.60 -1.92 -11.26
N ILE A 61 20.80 -1.52 -11.71
CA ILE A 61 20.98 -0.37 -12.61
C ILE A 61 20.16 -0.54 -13.90
N ALA A 62 20.19 -1.73 -14.51
CA ALA A 62 19.42 -2.02 -15.73
C ALA A 62 17.89 -2.03 -15.53
N SER A 63 17.41 -2.03 -14.29
CA SER A 63 15.98 -2.07 -13.95
C SER A 63 15.50 -0.79 -13.25
N LEU A 64 16.34 0.25 -13.16
CA LEU A 64 15.92 1.56 -12.66
C LEU A 64 14.91 2.18 -13.64
N PRO A 65 13.75 2.68 -13.16
CA PRO A 65 12.78 3.33 -14.01
C PRO A 65 13.25 4.75 -14.41
N ASP A 66 12.81 5.22 -15.57
CA ASP A 66 13.11 6.57 -16.08
C ASP A 66 12.61 7.70 -15.15
N SER A 67 11.70 7.38 -14.22
CA SER A 67 11.18 8.31 -13.21
C SER A 67 12.13 8.55 -12.04
N VAL A 68 13.27 7.85 -11.99
CA VAL A 68 14.32 8.08 -10.99
C VAL A 68 14.96 9.44 -11.29
N PRO A 69 14.89 10.44 -10.38
CA PRO A 69 15.49 11.74 -10.62
C PRO A 69 16.97 11.64 -11.03
N PRO A 70 17.45 12.57 -11.88
CA PRO A 70 18.82 12.57 -12.45
C PRO A 70 19.92 12.68 -11.38
N ASP A 71 19.54 12.93 -10.15
CA ASP A 71 20.41 13.00 -8.98
C ASP A 71 21.01 11.63 -8.59
N VAL A 72 20.72 10.54 -9.31
CA VAL A 72 21.35 9.22 -9.08
C VAL A 72 22.71 9.04 -9.76
N ASP A 73 23.26 10.05 -10.43
CA ASP A 73 24.61 9.96 -11.04
C ASP A 73 25.69 9.63 -10.01
N ASP A 74 25.57 10.12 -8.77
CA ASP A 74 26.46 9.80 -7.63
C ASP A 74 26.34 8.34 -7.13
N LEU A 75 25.29 7.64 -7.57
CA LEU A 75 25.00 6.23 -7.29
C LEU A 75 25.48 5.28 -8.39
N LEU A 76 25.84 5.82 -9.55
CA LEU A 76 26.37 5.06 -10.69
C LEU A 76 27.87 4.74 -10.56
N GLU A 77 28.55 5.28 -9.55
CA GLU A 77 29.90 4.89 -9.22
C GLU A 77 29.91 3.68 -8.28
N PRO A 78 30.41 2.49 -8.72
CA PRO A 78 30.51 1.33 -7.84
C PRO A 78 31.53 1.62 -6.73
N ALA A 79 31.03 1.89 -5.53
CA ALA A 79 31.87 2.19 -4.37
C ALA A 79 32.14 0.93 -3.51
N GLY A 80 33.42 0.60 -3.34
CA GLY A 80 33.92 -0.44 -2.44
C GLY A 80 33.67 -1.89 -2.89
N ASP A 81 33.91 -2.85 -1.99
CA ASP A 81 33.81 -4.29 -2.28
C ASP A 81 32.37 -4.83 -2.40
N ALA A 82 31.37 -4.02 -2.03
CA ALA A 82 29.95 -4.40 -2.02
C ALA A 82 29.06 -3.36 -2.73
N PRO A 83 29.19 -3.21 -4.06
CA PRO A 83 28.48 -2.18 -4.82
C PRO A 83 26.96 -2.29 -4.74
N TYR A 84 26.39 -3.50 -4.73
CA TYR A 84 24.94 -3.70 -4.61
C TYR A 84 24.40 -3.24 -3.27
N GLU A 85 25.05 -3.60 -2.16
CA GLU A 85 24.59 -3.23 -0.82
C GLU A 85 24.65 -1.72 -0.60
N THR A 86 25.71 -1.07 -1.10
CA THR A 86 25.84 0.38 -1.08
C THR A 86 24.74 1.07 -1.88
N LEU A 87 24.49 0.60 -3.11
CA LEU A 87 23.41 1.13 -3.96
C LEU A 87 22.03 0.94 -3.31
N LYS A 88 21.73 -0.27 -2.83
CA LYS A 88 20.48 -0.59 -2.15
C LYS A 88 20.24 0.34 -0.96
N ARG A 89 21.25 0.52 -0.09
CA ARG A 89 21.14 1.40 1.08
C ARG A 89 20.79 2.82 0.66
N ARG A 90 21.55 3.41 -0.26
CA ARG A 90 21.35 4.81 -0.67
C ARG A 90 20.01 5.02 -1.40
N LEU A 91 19.59 4.07 -2.24
CA LEU A 91 18.26 4.11 -2.87
C LEU A 91 17.14 4.00 -1.83
N LEU A 92 17.30 3.13 -0.82
CA LEU A 92 16.33 3.04 0.27
C LEU A 92 16.29 4.31 1.11
N GLU A 93 17.42 4.94 1.39
CA GLU A 93 17.48 6.22 2.13
C GLU A 93 16.78 7.35 1.37
N ARG A 94 16.98 7.43 0.05
CA ARG A 94 16.45 8.53 -0.77
C ARG A 94 14.97 8.36 -1.15
N TYR A 95 14.53 7.12 -1.40
CA TYR A 95 13.18 6.84 -1.91
C TYR A 95 12.24 6.21 -0.88
N SER A 96 12.73 5.72 0.27
CA SER A 96 11.81 5.38 1.36
C SER A 96 11.19 6.67 1.89
N LYS A 97 9.92 6.60 2.29
CA LYS A 97 9.31 7.69 3.05
C LYS A 97 10.19 8.03 4.25
N SER A 98 10.50 9.31 4.44
CA SER A 98 11.16 9.78 5.66
C SER A 98 10.34 9.37 6.88
N ASP A 99 10.98 9.20 8.03
CA ASP A 99 10.25 8.97 9.28
C ASP A 99 9.27 10.12 9.58
N ASP A 100 9.60 11.35 9.17
CA ASP A 100 8.68 12.50 9.24
C ASP A 100 7.49 12.35 8.31
N ASP A 101 7.67 11.89 7.07
CA ASP A 101 6.57 11.66 6.13
C ASP A 101 5.63 10.56 6.63
N ARG A 102 6.21 9.52 7.24
CA ARG A 102 5.46 8.41 7.84
C ARG A 102 4.69 8.87 9.07
N PHE A 103 5.33 9.67 9.93
CA PHE A 103 4.69 10.28 11.08
C PHE A 103 3.54 11.21 10.64
N ASN A 104 3.78 12.08 9.67
CA ASN A 104 2.75 12.96 9.10
C ASN A 104 1.62 12.15 8.46
N ALA A 105 1.91 11.09 7.71
CA ALA A 105 0.88 10.21 7.14
C ALA A 105 0.08 9.46 8.22
N LEU A 106 0.72 9.06 9.32
CA LEU A 106 0.05 8.47 10.48
C LEU A 106 -0.84 9.50 11.19
N MET A 107 -0.31 10.71 11.42
CA MET A 107 -1.04 11.82 12.07
C MET A 107 -2.14 12.44 11.19
N ASN A 108 -2.10 12.24 9.88
CA ASN A 108 -3.12 12.76 8.96
C ASN A 108 -4.02 11.65 8.38
N SER A 109 -3.83 10.39 8.78
CA SER A 109 -4.71 9.30 8.38
C SER A 109 -6.12 9.54 8.93
N ALA A 110 -7.07 9.84 8.05
CA ALA A 110 -8.46 10.03 8.39
C ALA A 110 -9.29 8.92 7.76
N LEU A 111 -10.39 8.53 8.41
CA LEU A 111 -11.37 7.65 7.81
C LEU A 111 -12.00 8.41 6.63
N ALA A 112 -11.70 7.99 5.40
CA ALA A 112 -12.40 8.50 4.22
C ALA A 112 -13.83 7.92 4.19
N GLY A 113 -14.77 8.63 3.58
CA GLY A 113 -16.20 8.28 3.60
C GLY A 113 -16.52 6.86 3.12
N ASP A 114 -15.69 6.29 2.24
CA ASP A 114 -15.86 4.95 1.68
C ASP A 114 -14.91 3.90 2.29
N THR A 115 -14.05 4.27 3.22
CA THR A 115 -13.04 3.36 3.81
C THR A 115 -13.56 2.78 5.11
N ASN A 116 -13.47 1.45 5.25
CA ASN A 116 -13.84 0.78 6.49
C ASN A 116 -12.77 1.00 7.58
N PRO A 117 -13.14 1.08 8.87
CA PRO A 117 -12.21 1.17 9.99
C PRO A 117 -11.03 0.17 9.97
N SER A 118 -11.23 -1.08 9.53
CA SER A 118 -10.14 -2.07 9.35
C SER A 118 -9.11 -1.65 8.29
N GLN A 119 -9.55 -1.06 7.19
CA GLN A 119 -8.66 -0.56 6.14
C GLN A 119 -7.87 0.68 6.61
N LEU A 120 -8.51 1.54 7.41
CA LEU A 120 -7.82 2.64 8.08
C LEU A 120 -6.74 2.10 9.02
N LEU A 121 -7.06 1.09 9.84
CA LEU A 121 -6.12 0.45 10.74
C LEU A 121 -4.90 -0.07 9.95
N GLN A 122 -5.10 -0.83 8.88
CA GLN A 122 -4.01 -1.32 8.03
C GLN A 122 -3.15 -0.19 7.46
N THR A 123 -3.77 0.93 7.07
CA THR A 123 -3.04 2.10 6.57
C THR A 123 -2.19 2.74 7.66
N MET A 124 -2.72 2.86 8.89
CA MET A 124 -1.97 3.31 10.05
C MET A 124 -0.80 2.39 10.36
N HIS A 125 -1.00 1.06 10.36
CA HIS A 125 0.07 0.07 10.55
C HIS A 125 1.20 0.20 9.51
N ARG A 126 0.87 0.42 8.23
CA ARG A 126 1.88 0.61 7.17
C ARG A 126 2.72 1.86 7.39
N ASN A 127 2.13 2.89 7.99
CA ASN A 127 2.84 4.13 8.33
C ASN A 127 3.58 4.04 9.67
N CYS A 128 3.29 3.05 10.52
CA CYS A 128 4.04 2.84 11.75
C CYS A 128 5.51 2.47 11.49
N GLY A 129 6.39 3.21 12.16
CA GLY A 129 7.80 2.91 12.41
C GLY A 129 8.06 1.46 12.82
N LYS A 130 9.33 1.02 12.74
CA LYS A 130 9.76 -0.11 13.57
C LYS A 130 9.66 0.23 15.07
N ASP A 131 9.61 1.52 15.39
CA ASP A 131 9.68 2.07 16.74
C ASP A 131 8.30 2.23 17.41
N LEU A 132 7.20 2.08 16.65
CA LEU A 132 5.85 2.18 17.19
C LEU A 132 5.15 0.82 17.12
N ASP A 133 5.02 0.16 18.27
CA ASP A 133 4.26 -1.09 18.38
C ASP A 133 2.75 -0.80 18.24
N PRO A 134 2.07 -1.40 17.26
CA PRO A 134 0.64 -1.22 17.05
C PRO A 134 -0.27 -1.76 18.16
N ASN A 135 0.26 -2.58 19.06
CA ASN A 135 -0.51 -3.08 20.22
C ASN A 135 -0.40 -2.17 21.45
N THR A 136 0.31 -1.04 21.34
CA THR A 136 0.41 -0.07 22.42
C THR A 136 -0.93 0.62 22.68
N CYS A 137 -1.19 0.93 23.95
CA CYS A 137 -2.36 1.72 24.35
C CYS A 137 -2.44 3.07 23.61
N PHE A 138 -1.28 3.67 23.31
CA PHE A 138 -1.21 4.89 22.52
C PHE A 138 -1.74 4.71 21.09
N PHE A 139 -1.28 3.67 20.38
CA PHE A 139 -1.75 3.40 19.02
C PHE A 139 -3.25 3.10 18.97
N LYS A 140 -3.75 2.30 19.93
CA LYS A 140 -5.19 2.03 20.06
C LYS A 140 -6.00 3.32 20.28
N LYS A 141 -5.51 4.23 21.14
CA LYS A 141 -6.15 5.54 21.35
C LYS A 141 -6.14 6.39 20.08
N LEU A 142 -5.02 6.42 19.36
CA LEU A 142 -4.89 7.16 18.11
C LEU A 142 -5.87 6.63 17.06
N PHE A 143 -5.98 5.32 16.90
CA PHE A 143 -6.94 4.68 16.01
C PHE A 143 -8.38 5.06 16.36
N LEU A 144 -8.77 4.92 17.64
CA LEU A 144 -10.10 5.28 18.10
C LEU A 144 -10.43 6.75 17.81
N GLN A 145 -9.47 7.67 18.00
CA GLN A 145 -9.68 9.10 17.71
C GLN A 145 -10.00 9.40 16.24
N ARG A 146 -9.65 8.51 15.30
CA ARG A 146 -9.95 8.67 13.86
C ARG A 146 -11.34 8.23 13.45
N LEU A 147 -12.06 7.52 14.32
CA LEU A 147 -13.38 7.00 14.02
C LEU A 147 -14.47 8.06 14.29
N PRO A 148 -15.65 7.97 13.67
CA PRO A 148 -16.81 8.76 14.03
C PRO A 148 -17.21 8.60 15.51
N LEU A 149 -17.70 9.67 16.14
CA LEU A 149 -18.01 9.71 17.59
C LEU A 149 -19.00 8.62 18.04
N ASN A 150 -20.01 8.33 17.23
CA ASN A 150 -21.00 7.27 17.51
C ASN A 150 -20.33 5.89 17.64
N ILE A 151 -19.36 5.59 16.79
CA ILE A 151 -18.59 4.33 16.84
C ILE A 151 -17.62 4.36 18.02
N GLN A 152 -16.94 5.49 18.25
CA GLN A 152 -16.00 5.64 19.38
C GLN A 152 -16.67 5.34 20.74
N MET A 153 -17.87 5.85 20.97
CA MET A 153 -18.55 5.67 22.26
C MET A 153 -18.80 4.18 22.56
N ILE A 154 -19.28 3.43 21.56
CA ILE A 154 -19.57 1.99 21.69
C ILE A 154 -18.29 1.18 21.88
N LEU A 155 -17.22 1.53 21.17
CA LEU A 155 -15.95 0.80 21.30
C LEU A 155 -15.24 1.10 22.63
N ARG A 156 -15.40 2.29 23.21
CA ARG A 156 -14.76 2.64 24.49
C ARG A 156 -15.40 1.94 25.70
N THR A 157 -16.67 1.56 25.61
CA THR A 157 -17.38 0.86 26.69
C THR A 157 -17.11 -0.65 26.72
N ASN A 158 -16.48 -1.19 25.67
CA ASN A 158 -16.22 -2.62 25.53
C ASN A 158 -14.72 -2.91 25.65
N THR A 159 -14.41 -4.10 26.16
CA THR A 159 -13.04 -4.63 26.18
C THR A 159 -12.80 -5.49 24.95
N TYR A 160 -11.65 -5.29 24.30
CA TYR A 160 -11.20 -6.06 23.13
C TYR A 160 -9.76 -6.50 23.36
N ALA A 161 -9.42 -7.72 22.94
CA ALA A 161 -8.11 -8.31 23.20
C ALA A 161 -6.99 -7.59 22.45
N ASN A 162 -7.28 -7.06 21.26
CA ASN A 162 -6.31 -6.34 20.44
C ASN A 162 -6.96 -5.22 19.58
N THR A 163 -6.13 -4.46 18.88
CA THR A 163 -6.58 -3.35 18.02
C THR A 163 -7.34 -3.86 16.78
N GLU A 164 -7.02 -5.07 16.30
CA GLU A 164 -7.68 -5.70 15.14
C GLU A 164 -9.15 -6.05 15.43
N GLU A 165 -9.43 -6.67 16.58
CA GLU A 165 -10.79 -6.95 17.06
C GLU A 165 -11.61 -5.66 17.21
N THR A 166 -10.96 -4.59 17.69
CA THR A 166 -11.59 -3.27 17.81
C THR A 166 -11.99 -2.74 16.42
N ALA A 167 -11.14 -2.91 15.41
CA ALA A 167 -11.42 -2.48 14.04
C ALA A 167 -12.49 -3.33 13.36
N ASN A 168 -12.45 -4.66 13.53
CA ASN A 168 -13.50 -5.54 13.00
C ASN A 168 -14.87 -5.18 13.57
N LYS A 169 -14.94 -4.87 14.87
CA LYS A 169 -16.21 -4.42 15.47
C LYS A 169 -16.63 -3.04 14.97
N ALA A 170 -15.68 -2.15 14.72
CA ALA A 170 -15.94 -0.85 14.14
C ALA A 170 -16.52 -0.95 12.71
N ASP A 171 -16.07 -1.91 11.90
CA ASP A 171 -16.62 -2.18 10.57
C ASP A 171 -18.10 -2.57 10.64
N GLU A 172 -18.46 -3.47 11.55
CA GLU A 172 -19.86 -3.86 11.79
C GLU A 172 -20.73 -2.65 12.18
N LEU A 173 -20.22 -1.80 13.09
CA LEU A 173 -20.92 -0.58 13.53
C LEU A 173 -21.07 0.45 12.40
N THR A 174 -20.07 0.55 11.52
CA THR A 174 -20.11 1.43 10.34
C THR A 174 -21.17 0.96 9.35
N ALA A 175 -21.24 -0.35 9.08
CA ALA A 175 -22.25 -0.94 8.21
C ALA A 175 -23.68 -0.70 8.73
N LEU A 176 -23.90 -0.83 10.04
CA LEU A 176 -25.19 -0.54 10.68
C LEU A 176 -25.58 0.94 10.55
N SER A 177 -24.61 1.85 10.69
CA SER A 177 -24.83 3.29 10.57
C SER A 177 -25.23 3.69 9.14
N ASN A 178 -24.61 3.08 8.12
CA ASN A 178 -24.90 3.37 6.71
C ASN A 178 -26.26 2.82 6.26
N ASN A 179 -26.69 1.67 6.81
CA ASN A 179 -28.01 1.10 6.54
C ASN A 179 -29.16 1.83 7.26
N GLY A 180 -28.85 2.65 8.27
CA GLY A 180 -29.84 3.41 9.05
C GLY A 180 -30.28 4.75 8.43
N SER A 181 -29.67 5.17 7.31
CA SER A 181 -29.96 6.45 6.66
C SER A 181 -30.33 6.24 5.19
N ILE A 182 -31.61 5.93 4.92
CA ILE A 182 -32.47 6.46 3.84
C ILE A 182 -33.90 5.98 4.18
N CYS A 183 -34.61 6.77 4.98
CA CYS A 183 -36.06 6.85 4.93
C CYS A 183 -36.41 8.30 4.60
N THR A 184 -36.13 8.73 3.35
CA THR A 184 -36.79 9.92 2.82
C THR A 184 -38.28 9.60 2.71
N VAL A 185 -39.03 9.90 3.77
CA VAL A 185 -40.48 10.00 3.72
C VAL A 185 -40.78 11.07 2.68
N LYS A 186 -41.25 10.66 1.50
CA LYS A 186 -42.00 11.56 0.63
C LYS A 186 -43.10 12.15 1.50
N LYS A 187 -42.97 13.42 1.85
CA LYS A 187 -44.11 14.22 2.30
C LYS A 187 -45.09 14.20 1.13
N GLU A 188 -46.06 13.30 1.19
CA GLU A 188 -47.34 13.43 0.51
C GLU A 188 -47.96 14.71 1.08
N ASN A 189 -47.70 15.84 0.44
CA ASN A 189 -48.29 17.11 0.82
C ASN A 189 -49.24 17.54 -0.30
N GLY A 190 -50.52 17.25 -0.07
CA GLY A 190 -51.59 18.21 -0.32
C GLY A 190 -52.24 18.18 -1.70
N ASP A 191 -53.08 17.18 -1.95
CA ASP A 191 -54.14 17.26 -2.99
C ASP A 191 -55.55 16.96 -2.43
N LYS A 192 -55.77 17.26 -1.15
CA LYS A 192 -57.11 17.20 -0.51
C LYS A 192 -57.65 18.58 -0.09
N ALA A 193 -57.02 19.67 -0.52
CA ALA A 193 -57.46 21.03 -0.21
C ALA A 193 -58.36 21.67 -1.29
N LEU A 194 -58.75 20.94 -2.35
CA LEU A 194 -59.53 21.48 -3.48
C LEU A 194 -60.94 20.89 -3.63
N THR A 195 -61.55 20.32 -2.58
CA THR A 195 -62.91 19.73 -2.69
C THR A 195 -63.96 20.37 -1.77
N LEU A 196 -63.68 21.51 -1.15
CA LEU A 196 -64.65 22.19 -0.27
C LEU A 196 -65.00 23.64 -0.67
N GLN A 197 -64.68 24.07 -1.89
CA GLN A 197 -65.00 25.43 -2.37
C GLN A 197 -66.01 25.50 -3.54
N GLU A 198 -66.79 24.45 -3.82
CA GLU A 198 -67.74 24.47 -4.95
C GLU A 198 -69.21 24.13 -4.61
N ARG A 199 -69.67 24.25 -3.36
CA ARG A 199 -71.12 24.07 -3.06
C ARG A 199 -71.70 25.00 -1.99
N ILE A 200 -71.22 26.25 -1.91
CA ILE A 200 -71.93 27.34 -1.18
C ILE A 200 -72.32 28.44 -2.17
N GLU A 201 -72.92 28.04 -3.30
CA GLU A 201 -73.61 28.95 -4.22
C GLU A 201 -74.81 28.18 -4.77
N ASP A 202 -75.85 28.07 -3.94
CA ASP A 202 -77.20 27.68 -4.37
C ASP A 202 -78.24 28.04 -3.28
N ILE A 203 -78.08 29.22 -2.67
CA ILE A 203 -79.16 29.88 -1.92
C ILE A 203 -79.08 31.38 -2.21
N GLU A 204 -79.63 31.79 -3.35
CA GLU A 204 -80.41 33.02 -3.53
C GLU A 204 -81.35 32.87 -4.73
#